data_AF-A0A6C0F6I6-F1
#
_entry.id   AF-A0A6C0F6I6-F1
#
_cell.length_a   1.000
_cell.length_b   1.000
_cell.length_c   1.000
_cell.angle_alpha   90.00
_cell.angle_beta   90.00
_cell.angle_gamma   90.00
#
_symmetry.space_group_name_H-M   'P 1'
#
loop_
_entity.id
_entity.type
_entity.pdbx_description
1 polymer ?
#
loop_
_entity_poly.entity_id
_entity_poly.type
_entity_poly.pdbx_seq_one_letter_code
_entity_poly.pdbx_strand_id
1 'polypeptide(L)'
;MTSNIVYNIKENLKENLKENLKENVRNENFIHNEIMNIVDNQIENNFNNFEFDDMISLQLYYEDNYNKKDLEMIADYYSISKRRKRKSELIQDIVLFEINPENEEITQKRKLMWFYLSEIDSDRFLRKFLIFK
;
A
#
# COMPACT_ATOMS: atom_id res chain seq x y z
N MET A 1 33.66 -64.20 -19.61
CA MET A 1 32.78 -64.08 -18.42
C MET A 1 32.84 -62.71 -17.74
N THR A 2 33.96 -61.99 -17.78
CA THR A 2 34.13 -60.66 -17.15
C THR A 2 33.32 -59.51 -17.78
N SER A 3 33.03 -59.57 -19.09
CA SER A 3 32.33 -58.48 -19.80
C SER A 3 30.89 -58.21 -19.33
N ASN A 4 30.14 -59.24 -18.91
CA ASN A 4 28.75 -59.05 -18.44
C ASN A 4 28.69 -58.40 -17.05
N ILE A 5 29.66 -58.71 -16.18
CA ILE A 5 29.72 -58.13 -14.84
C ILE A 5 30.06 -56.63 -14.94
N VAL A 6 31.04 -56.27 -15.78
CA VAL A 6 31.40 -54.86 -16.02
C VAL A 6 30.26 -54.08 -16.66
N TYR A 7 29.50 -54.70 -17.57
CA TYR A 7 28.32 -54.08 -18.19
C TYR A 7 27.22 -53.78 -17.16
N ASN A 8 26.85 -54.76 -16.33
CA ASN A 8 25.84 -54.58 -15.29
C ASN A 8 26.25 -53.53 -14.25
N ILE A 9 27.53 -53.49 -13.86
CA ILE A 9 28.05 -52.46 -12.96
C ILE A 9 27.90 -51.07 -13.58
N LYS A 10 28.23 -50.91 -14.87
CA LYS A 10 28.09 -49.62 -15.58
C LYS A 10 26.64 -49.18 -15.72
N GLU A 11 25.72 -50.09 -15.98
CA GLU A 11 24.28 -49.78 -16.06
C GLU A 11 23.72 -49.33 -14.71
N ASN A 12 23.98 -50.09 -13.63
CA ASN A 12 23.54 -49.70 -12.28
C ASN A 12 24.10 -48.35 -11.83
N LEU A 13 25.37 -48.05 -12.16
CA LEU A 13 25.95 -46.74 -11.88
C LEU A 13 25.25 -45.61 -12.64
N LYS A 14 24.89 -45.83 -13.90
CA LYS A 14 24.16 -44.84 -14.71
C LYS A 14 22.74 -44.59 -14.17
N GLU A 15 22.04 -45.63 -13.72
CA GLU A 15 20.70 -45.46 -13.14
C GLU A 15 20.75 -44.68 -11.82
N ASN A 16 21.66 -45.04 -10.91
CA ASN A 16 21.85 -44.28 -9.66
C ASN A 16 22.23 -42.81 -9.90
N LEU A 17 23.08 -42.54 -10.89
CA LEU A 17 23.42 -41.17 -11.29
C LEU A 17 22.19 -40.38 -11.77
N LYS A 18 21.31 -41.01 -12.57
CA LYS A 18 20.08 -40.37 -13.06
C LYS A 18 19.08 -40.09 -11.95
N GLU A 19 18.95 -40.97 -10.97
CA GLU A 19 18.05 -40.77 -9.83
C GLU A 19 18.54 -39.62 -8.93
N ASN A 20 19.83 -39.60 -8.58
CA ASN A 20 20.43 -38.51 -7.81
C ASN A 20 20.30 -37.15 -8.51
N LEU A 21 20.47 -37.10 -9.84
CA LEU A 21 20.26 -35.88 -10.62
C LEU A 21 18.81 -35.39 -10.55
N LYS A 22 17.83 -36.30 -10.64
CA LYS A 22 16.40 -35.95 -10.53
C LYS A 22 16.05 -35.44 -9.13
N GLU A 23 16.62 -36.05 -8.09
CA GLU A 23 16.42 -35.62 -6.71
C GLU A 23 17.02 -34.23 -6.46
N ASN A 24 18.23 -33.98 -6.95
CA ASN A 24 18.85 -32.65 -6.87
C ASN A 24 18.02 -31.58 -7.59
N VAL A 25 17.54 -31.85 -8.81
CA VAL A 25 16.67 -30.92 -9.55
C VAL A 25 15.34 -30.67 -8.81
N ARG A 26 14.75 -31.70 -8.19
CA ARG A 26 13.54 -31.53 -7.36
C ARG A 26 13.82 -30.66 -6.14
N ASN A 27 14.95 -30.88 -5.47
CA ASN A 27 15.35 -30.09 -4.30
C ASN A 27 15.64 -28.64 -4.69
N GLU A 28 16.33 -28.38 -5.80
CA GLU A 28 16.56 -27.03 -6.32
C GLU A 28 15.24 -26.31 -6.65
N ASN A 29 14.31 -27.00 -7.31
CA ASN A 29 12.98 -26.43 -7.61
C ASN A 29 12.17 -26.16 -6.33
N PHE A 30 12.28 -27.03 -5.32
CA PHE A 30 11.63 -26.81 -4.02
C PHE A 30 12.19 -25.57 -3.32
N ILE A 31 13.53 -25.44 -3.26
CA ILE A 31 14.21 -24.28 -2.68
C ILE A 31 13.84 -23.01 -3.45
N HIS A 32 13.80 -23.05 -4.79
CA HIS A 32 13.40 -21.90 -5.60
C HIS A 32 11.97 -21.45 -5.26
N ASN A 33 11.02 -22.38 -5.19
CA ASN A 33 9.63 -22.06 -4.85
C ASN A 33 9.50 -21.51 -3.42
N GLU A 34 10.26 -22.04 -2.46
CA GLU A 34 10.28 -21.54 -1.09
C GLU A 34 10.83 -20.10 -1.02
N ILE A 35 11.92 -19.81 -1.73
CA ILE A 35 12.48 -18.45 -1.85
C ILE A 35 11.46 -17.50 -2.48
N MET A 36 10.80 -17.90 -3.58
CA MET A 36 9.79 -17.05 -4.24
C MET A 36 8.64 -16.74 -3.29
N ASN A 37 8.12 -17.72 -2.55
CA ASN A 37 7.08 -17.50 -1.55
C ASN A 37 7.54 -16.54 -0.42
N ILE A 38 8.78 -16.66 0.06
CA ILE A 38 9.32 -15.75 1.08
C ILE A 38 9.39 -14.33 0.54
N VAL A 39 9.90 -14.16 -0.68
CA VAL A 39 10.00 -12.86 -1.34
C VAL A 39 8.62 -12.24 -1.57
N ASP A 40 7.66 -13.01 -2.09
CA ASP A 40 6.30 -12.53 -2.32
C ASP A 40 5.62 -12.09 -1.03
N ASN A 41 5.74 -12.88 0.04
CA ASN A 41 5.23 -12.50 1.37
C ASN A 41 5.91 -11.24 1.91
N GLN A 42 7.23 -11.10 1.74
CA GLN A 42 7.95 -9.90 2.19
C GLN A 42 7.53 -8.65 1.42
N ILE A 43 7.34 -8.79 0.11
CA ILE A 43 6.86 -7.71 -0.76
C ILE A 43 5.46 -7.29 -0.31
N GLU A 44 4.53 -8.23 -0.14
CA GLU A 44 3.16 -7.96 0.31
C GLU A 44 3.13 -7.28 1.70
N ASN A 45 3.90 -7.79 2.66
CA ASN A 45 4.00 -7.18 3.99
C ASN A 45 4.56 -5.76 3.93
N ASN A 46 5.57 -5.50 3.09
CA ASN A 46 6.12 -4.16 2.92
C ASN A 46 5.11 -3.21 2.29
N PHE A 47 4.40 -3.62 1.24
CA PHE A 47 3.34 -2.82 0.62
C PHE A 47 2.23 -2.45 1.62
N ASN A 48 1.76 -3.43 2.39
CA ASN A 48 0.74 -3.21 3.41
C ASN A 48 1.22 -2.24 4.52
N ASN A 49 2.50 -2.33 4.91
CA ASN A 49 3.07 -1.42 5.90
C ASN A 49 3.11 0.03 5.39
N PHE A 50 3.46 0.26 4.12
CA PHE A 50 3.48 1.61 3.53
C PHE A 50 2.10 2.27 3.49
N GLU A 51 1.06 1.53 3.06
CA GLU A 51 -0.31 2.05 3.01
C GLU A 51 -0.83 2.37 4.41
N PHE A 52 -0.48 1.55 5.40
CA PHE A 52 -0.85 1.79 6.79
C PHE A 52 -0.14 3.03 7.37
N ASP A 53 1.14 3.22 7.07
CA ASP A 53 1.91 4.39 7.50
C ASP A 53 1.32 5.71 6.94
N ASP A 54 0.94 5.73 5.67
CA ASP A 54 0.29 6.88 5.04
C ASP A 54 -1.06 7.19 5.70
N MET A 55 -1.88 6.16 5.94
CA MET A 55 -3.17 6.31 6.61
C MET A 55 -3.01 6.90 8.02
N ILE A 56 -2.09 6.37 8.83
CA ILE A 56 -1.83 6.87 10.18
C ILE A 56 -1.30 8.31 10.15
N SER A 57 -0.39 8.60 9.23
CA SER A 57 0.17 9.95 9.07
C SER A 57 -0.92 10.98 8.75
N LEU A 58 -1.84 10.66 7.84
CA LEU A 58 -2.97 11.55 7.54
C LEU A 58 -3.93 11.70 8.73
N GLN A 59 -4.21 10.62 9.48
CA GLN A 59 -5.07 10.69 10.65
C GLN A 59 -4.51 11.65 11.71
N LEU A 60 -3.21 11.53 12.02
CA LEU A 60 -2.53 12.42 12.96
C LEU A 60 -2.53 13.86 12.47
N TYR A 61 -2.23 14.07 11.19
CA TYR A 61 -2.26 15.40 10.58
C TYR A 61 -3.63 16.08 10.73
N TYR A 62 -4.72 15.37 10.47
CA TYR A 62 -6.07 15.92 10.63
C TYR A 62 -6.48 16.11 12.10
N GLU A 63 -6.05 15.22 13.00
CA GLU A 63 -6.32 15.36 14.42
C GLU A 63 -5.63 16.61 14.99
N ASP A 64 -4.38 16.87 14.61
CA ASP A 64 -3.59 17.97 15.17
C ASP A 64 -3.94 19.34 14.57
N ASN A 65 -4.27 19.40 13.28
CA ASN A 65 -4.36 20.68 12.54
C ASN A 65 -5.79 21.16 12.27
N TYR A 66 -6.81 20.31 12.44
CA TYR A 66 -8.18 20.64 12.05
C TYR A 66 -9.15 20.53 13.22
N ASN A 67 -10.05 21.50 13.32
CA ASN A 67 -11.17 21.41 14.24
C ASN A 67 -12.34 20.67 13.56
N LYS A 68 -13.37 20.31 14.33
CA LYS A 68 -14.52 19.56 13.81
C LYS A 68 -15.24 20.29 12.66
N LYS A 69 -15.37 21.62 12.71
CA LYS A 69 -16.03 22.41 11.66
C LYS A 69 -15.25 22.35 10.35
N ASP A 70 -13.92 22.43 10.43
CA ASP A 70 -13.07 22.33 9.24
C ASP A 70 -13.22 20.96 8.58
N LEU A 71 -13.27 19.89 9.38
CA LEU A 71 -13.50 18.53 8.89
C LEU A 71 -14.91 18.36 8.31
N GLU A 72 -15.93 18.97 8.92
CA GLU A 72 -17.28 18.98 8.36
C GLU A 72 -17.33 19.66 6.99
N MET A 73 -16.51 20.69 6.76
CA MET A 73 -16.42 21.38 5.47
C MET A 73 -15.71 20.54 4.41
N ILE A 74 -14.65 19.82 4.79
CA ILE A 74 -13.99 18.84 3.92
C ILE A 74 -14.96 17.71 3.57
N ALA A 75 -15.69 17.20 4.56
CA ALA A 75 -16.71 16.17 4.34
C ALA A 75 -17.82 16.64 3.39
N ASP A 76 -18.28 17.89 3.50
CA ASP A 76 -19.24 18.46 2.53
C ASP A 76 -18.67 18.50 1.12
N TYR A 77 -17.41 18.91 0.95
CA TYR A 77 -16.75 18.93 -0.35
C TYR A 77 -16.73 17.55 -1.02
N TYR A 78 -16.47 16.50 -0.22
CA TYR A 78 -16.48 15.11 -0.68
C TYR A 78 -17.86 14.43 -0.66
N SER A 79 -18.92 15.16 -0.30
CA SER A 79 -20.26 14.59 -0.09
C SER A 79 -20.32 13.43 0.90
N ILE A 80 -19.42 13.44 1.90
CA ILE A 80 -19.37 12.46 2.99
C ILE A 80 -20.43 12.82 4.03
N SER A 81 -21.21 11.82 4.46
CA SER A 81 -22.22 12.03 5.51
C SER A 81 -21.58 12.43 6.83
N LYS A 82 -22.04 13.57 7.38
CA LYS A 82 -21.57 14.13 8.67
C LYS A 82 -22.51 13.81 9.83
N ARG A 83 -23.68 13.24 9.53
CA ARG A 83 -24.78 13.12 10.50
C ARG A 83 -24.36 12.26 11.68
N ARG A 84 -24.44 12.84 12.88
CA ARG A 84 -24.11 12.19 14.18
C ARG A 84 -22.66 11.73 14.31
N LYS A 85 -21.74 12.23 13.47
CA LYS A 85 -20.32 11.88 13.55
C LYS A 85 -19.55 12.79 14.50
N ARG A 86 -18.63 12.19 15.25
CA ARG A 86 -17.60 12.83 16.08
C ARG A 86 -16.41 13.22 15.20
N LYS A 87 -15.49 14.02 15.75
CA LYS A 87 -14.29 14.48 15.06
C LYS A 87 -13.48 13.30 14.50
N SER A 88 -13.18 12.31 15.34
CA SER A 88 -12.42 11.11 14.96
C SER A 88 -13.10 10.29 13.85
N GLU A 89 -14.43 10.16 13.90
CA GLU A 89 -15.20 9.44 12.87
C GLU A 89 -15.11 10.18 11.52
N LEU A 90 -15.24 11.51 11.54
CA LEU A 90 -15.06 12.34 10.33
C LEU A 90 -13.64 12.20 9.76
N ILE A 91 -12.61 12.21 10.60
CA ILE A 91 -11.22 12.02 10.17
C ILE A 91 -11.09 10.66 9.48
N GLN A 92 -11.61 9.59 10.08
CA GLN A 92 -11.53 8.25 9.47
C GLN A 92 -12.17 8.22 8.08
N ASP A 93 -13.37 8.78 7.93
CA ASP A 93 -14.04 8.81 6.62
C ASP A 93 -13.28 9.65 5.59
N ILE A 94 -12.73 10.80 6.00
CA ILE A 94 -11.94 11.68 5.13
C ILE A 94 -10.67 10.98 4.68
N VAL A 95 -9.94 10.36 5.62
CA VAL A 95 -8.70 9.64 5.30
C VAL A 95 -9.00 8.46 4.37
N LEU A 96 -10.02 7.66 4.67
CA LEU A 96 -10.43 6.54 3.82
C LEU A 96 -10.81 7.02 2.40
N PHE A 97 -11.46 8.18 2.30
CA PHE A 97 -11.77 8.79 1.01
C PHE A 97 -10.50 9.20 0.26
N GLU A 98 -9.54 9.84 0.94
CA GLU A 98 -8.33 10.40 0.33
C GLU A 98 -7.27 9.37 -0.06
N ILE A 99 -7.19 8.24 0.64
CA ILE A 99 -6.25 7.16 0.29
C ILE A 99 -6.73 6.33 -0.89
N ASN A 100 -8.04 6.37 -1.22
CA ASN A 100 -8.57 5.68 -2.39
C ASN A 100 -8.01 6.34 -3.67
N PRO A 101 -7.25 5.60 -4.51
CA PRO A 101 -6.70 6.13 -5.75
C PRO A 101 -7.74 6.71 -6.72
N GLU A 102 -8.98 6.19 -6.70
CA GLU A 102 -10.07 6.71 -7.53
C GLU A 102 -10.46 8.15 -7.17
N ASN A 103 -10.14 8.58 -5.95
CA ASN A 103 -10.43 9.91 -5.42
C ASN A 103 -9.21 10.84 -5.46
N GLU A 104 -8.10 10.44 -6.09
CA GLU A 104 -6.88 11.24 -6.10
C GLU A 104 -7.11 12.63 -6.71
N GLU A 105 -7.74 12.71 -7.89
CA GLU A 105 -7.96 13.97 -8.60
C GLU A 105 -8.79 14.96 -7.77
N ILE A 106 -9.93 14.50 -7.21
CA ILE A 106 -10.80 15.33 -6.38
C ILE A 106 -10.09 15.75 -5.08
N THR A 107 -9.25 14.89 -4.53
CA THR A 107 -8.47 15.18 -3.33
C THR A 107 -7.40 16.23 -3.59
N GLN A 108 -6.63 16.10 -4.66
CA GLN A 108 -5.62 17.09 -5.04
C GLN A 108 -6.26 18.44 -5.37
N LYS A 109 -7.40 18.42 -6.08
CA LYS A 109 -8.16 19.64 -6.38
C LYS A 109 -8.61 20.37 -5.11
N ARG A 110 -9.11 19.64 -4.11
CA ARG A 110 -9.50 20.22 -2.81
C ARG A 110 -8.29 20.83 -2.10
N LYS A 111 -7.18 20.10 -2.00
CA LYS A 111 -5.93 20.61 -1.38
C LYS A 111 -5.44 21.89 -2.06
N LEU A 112 -5.44 21.91 -3.38
CA LEU A 112 -5.03 23.07 -4.18
C LEU A 112 -5.97 24.27 -3.97
N MET A 113 -7.29 24.05 -3.95
CA MET A 113 -8.26 25.13 -3.69
C MET A 113 -8.09 25.72 -2.29
N TRP A 114 -7.85 24.90 -1.27
CA TRP A 114 -7.61 25.36 0.10
C TRP A 114 -6.31 26.14 0.21
N PHE A 115 -5.26 25.71 -0.50
CA PHE A 115 -4.01 26.47 -0.60
C PHE A 115 -4.26 27.86 -1.19
N TYR A 116 -4.98 27.97 -2.30
CA TYR A 116 -5.29 29.29 -2.87
C TYR A 116 -6.16 30.14 -1.93
N LEU A 117 -7.11 29.53 -1.21
CA LEU A 117 -7.87 30.24 -0.19
C LEU A 117 -6.98 30.77 0.93
N SER A 118 -6.00 30.00 1.41
CA SER A 118 -5.05 30.47 2.42
C SER A 118 -4.14 31.58 1.90
N GLU A 119 -3.71 31.50 0.63
CA GLU A 119 -2.92 32.58 0.01
C GLU A 119 -3.72 33.88 -0.06
N ILE A 120 -4.98 33.81 -0.53
CA ILE A 120 -5.88 34.97 -0.61
C ILE A 120 -6.20 35.52 0.80
N ASP A 121 -6.43 34.63 1.77
CA ASP A 121 -6.65 35.04 3.15
C ASP A 121 -5.41 35.68 3.74
N SER A 122 -4.20 35.24 3.40
CA SER A 122 -2.97 35.85 3.89
C SER A 122 -2.70 37.25 3.32
N ASP A 123 -3.22 37.55 2.12
CA ASP A 123 -3.02 38.83 1.46
C ASP A 123 -3.71 39.99 2.19
N ARG A 124 -3.10 41.19 2.15
CA ARG A 124 -3.64 42.37 2.84
C ARG A 124 -4.88 42.92 2.13
N PHE A 125 -4.89 42.91 0.80
CA PHE A 125 -5.93 43.56 0.01
C PHE A 125 -7.05 42.58 -0.36
N LEU A 126 -6.73 41.36 -0.77
CA LEU A 126 -7.69 40.38 -1.29
C LEU A 126 -8.54 39.75 -0.19
N ARG A 127 -8.01 39.58 1.02
CA ARG A 127 -8.75 39.04 2.16
C ARG A 127 -10.07 39.75 2.44
N LYS A 128 -10.18 41.05 2.16
CA LYS A 128 -11.44 41.80 2.36
C LYS A 128 -12.59 41.34 1.44
N PHE A 129 -12.27 40.61 0.38
CA PHE A 129 -13.25 40.03 -0.55
C PHE A 129 -13.57 38.56 -0.24
N LEU A 130 -12.84 37.93 0.70
CA LEU A 130 -13.22 36.62 1.21
C LEU A 130 -14.43 36.78 2.13
N ILE A 131 -15.59 36.32 1.65
CA ILE A 131 -16.83 36.21 2.42
C ILE A 131 -16.79 34.96 3.32
N PHE A 132 -15.85 34.05 3.03
CA PHE A 132 -15.62 32.81 3.75
C PHE A 132 -14.98 33.11 5.12
N LYS A 133 -15.75 32.94 6.20
CA LYS A 133 -15.30 33.01 7.60
C LYS A 133 -15.99 31.95 8.44
#